data_AF-A0A4Y9LZG8-F1
#
_entry.id   AF-A0A4Y9LZG8-F1
#
_cell.length_a   1.000
_cell.length_b   1.000
_cell.length_c   1.000
_cell.angle_alpha   90.00
_cell.angle_beta   90.00
_cell.angle_gamma   90.00
#
_symmetry.space_group_name_H-M   'P 1'
#
loop_
_entity.id
_entity.type
_entity.pdbx_description
1 polymer ?
#
loop_
_entity_poly.entity_id
_entity_poly.type
_entity_poly.pdbx_seq_one_letter_code
_entity_poly.pdbx_strand_id
1 'polypeptide(L)' 'MLQPLIEAFCKPGGVVLDPFCGSGSTLVAASDSGRDYIGIELEDRHCRTSQLRLHC' A
#
# COMPACT_ATOMS: atom_id res chain seq x y z
N MET A 1 10.40 -6.23 -3.50
CA MET A 1 10.85 -5.18 -4.45
C MET A 1 10.52 -3.77 -3.95
N LEU A 2 9.29 -3.49 -3.48
CA LEU A 2 8.90 -2.15 -3.03
C LEU A 2 9.32 -1.80 -1.59
N GLN A 3 9.45 -2.78 -0.69
CA GLN A 3 9.83 -2.55 0.71
C GLN A 3 11.10 -1.69 0.89
N PRO A 4 12.21 -1.89 0.15
CA PRO A 4 13.39 -1.03 0.29
C PRO A 4 13.11 0.45 -0.04
N LEU A 5 12.18 0.74 -0.95
CA LEU A 5 11.75 2.11 -1.24
C LEU A 5 10.96 2.69 -0.08
N ILE A 6 10.03 1.91 0.49
CA ILE A 6 9.29 2.31 1.69
C ILE A 6 10.26 2.59 2.83
N GLU A 7 11.25 1.73 3.04
CA GLU A 7 12.21 1.86 4.12
C GLU A 7 13.16 3.05 3.96
N ALA A 8 13.56 3.34 2.72
CA ALA A 8 14.43 4.48 2.43
C ALA A 8 13.71 5.83 2.52
N PHE A 9 12.43 5.90 2.15
CA PHE A 9 11.71 7.17 1.97
C PHE A 9 10.58 7.41 2.97
N CYS A 10 10.17 6.40 3.74
CA CYS A 10 9.16 6.52 4.79
C CYS A 10 9.74 6.14 6.15
N LYS A 11 9.71 7.11 7.07
CA LYS A 11 10.17 6.91 8.45
C LYS A 11 9.39 5.76 9.10
N PRO A 12 9.99 5.00 10.03
CA PRO A 12 9.27 4.01 10.83
C PRO A 12 8.02 4.63 11.48
N GLY A 13 6.87 3.94 11.38
CA GLY A 13 5.57 4.46 11.84
C GLY A 13 4.97 5.59 11.01
N GLY A 14 5.56 5.93 9.85
CA GLY A 14 4.99 6.88 8.90
C GLY A 14 3.83 6.29 8.09
N VAL A 15 3.16 7.16 7.33
CA VAL A 15 2.03 6.80 6.45
C VAL A 15 2.46 6.90 4.99
N VAL A 16 2.18 5.85 4.21
CA VAL A 16 2.42 5.80 2.76
C VAL A 16 1.12 6.10 2.01
N LEU A 17 1.13 7.10 1.13
CA LEU A 17 0.00 7.41 0.25
C LEU A 17 0.27 6.90 -1.16
N ASP A 18 -0.64 6.07 -1.68
CA ASP A 18 -0.66 5.67 -3.09
C ASP A 18 -2.02 6.06 -3.72
N PRO A 19 -2.09 7.16 -4.50
CA PRO A 19 -3.34 7.64 -5.08
C PRO A 19 -3.82 6.82 -6.28
N PHE A 20 -3.04 5.83 -6.74
CA PHE A 20 -3.37 4.96 -7.87
C PHE A 20 -2.97 3.52 -7.51
N CYS A 21 -3.48 3.01 -6.39
CA CYS A 21 -2.92 1.84 -5.75
C CYS A 21 -3.15 0.53 -6.53
N GLY A 22 -4.09 0.50 -7.49
CA GLY A 22 -4.35 -0.64 -8.35
C GLY A 22 -4.64 -1.90 -7.52
N SER A 23 -3.79 -2.92 -7.68
CA SER A 23 -3.89 -4.17 -6.92
C SER A 23 -3.31 -4.10 -5.51
N GLY A 24 -2.82 -2.95 -5.06
CA GLY A 24 -2.38 -2.70 -3.69
C GLY A 24 -0.96 -3.15 -3.36
N SER A 25 -0.09 -3.39 -4.34
CA SER A 25 1.28 -3.87 -4.10
C SER A 25 2.13 -2.91 -3.25
N THR A 26 1.98 -1.58 -3.44
CA THR A 26 2.61 -0.56 -2.59
C THR A 26 2.12 -0.61 -1.15
N LEU A 27 0.82 -0.80 -0.96
CA LEU A 27 0.17 -0.83 0.35
C LEU A 27 0.56 -2.08 1.13
N VAL A 28 0.64 -3.24 0.45
CA VAL A 28 1.15 -4.48 1.03
C VAL A 28 2.60 -4.29 1.48
N ALA A 29 3.44 -3.70 0.63
CA ALA A 29 4.83 -3.42 1.01
C ALA A 29 4.93 -2.45 2.20
N ALA A 30 4.06 -1.44 2.28
CA ALA A 30 3.99 -0.53 3.42
C ALA A 30 3.59 -1.29 4.71
N SER A 31 2.54 -2.09 4.63
CA SER A 31 2.04 -2.94 5.72
C SER A 31 3.12 -3.91 6.22
N ASP A 32 3.76 -4.65 5.31
CA ASP A 32 4.79 -5.62 5.65
C ASP A 32 6.03 -4.95 6.26
N SER A 33 6.31 -3.71 5.86
CA SER A 33 7.35 -2.87 6.45
C SER A 33 6.90 -2.21 7.77
N GLY A 34 5.68 -2.44 8.28
CA GLY A 34 5.20 -1.85 9.53
C GLY A 34 4.92 -0.34 9.44
N ARG A 35 4.49 0.13 8.25
CA ARG A 35 4.01 1.49 8.01
C ARG A 35 2.52 1.47 7.76
N ASP A 36 1.83 2.50 8.22
CA ASP A 36 0.43 2.73 7.85
C ASP A 36 0.35 3.16 6.38
N TYR A 37 -0.83 3.03 5.78
CA TYR A 37 -1.01 3.34 4.38
C TYR A 37 -2.41 3.86 4.05
N ILE A 38 -2.49 4.64 2.98
CA ILE A 38 -3.74 5.11 2.36
C ILE A 38 -3.65 4.81 0.88
N GLY A 39 -4.60 4.03 0.38
CA GLY A 39 -4.74 3.69 -1.03
C GLY A 39 -5.98 4.30 -1.63
N ILE A 40 -5.86 4.83 -2.86
CA ILE A 40 -7.01 5.27 -3.66
C ILE A 40 -6.97 4.49 -4.97
N GLU A 41 -8.11 3.91 -5.35
CA GLU A 41 -8.29 3.22 -6.63
C GLU A 41 -9.70 3.52 -7.15
N LEU A 42 -9.79 3.82 -8.44
CA LEU A 42 -11.04 4.22 -9.09
C LEU A 42 -11.83 3.02 -9.61
N GLU A 43 -11.14 1.97 -10.07
CA GLU A 43 -11.79 0.79 -10.63
C GLU A 43 -12.10 -0.25 -9.54
N ASP A 44 -13.40 -0.53 -9.34
CA ASP A 44 -13.90 -1.49 -8.35
C ASP A 44 -13.20 -2.85 -8.39
N ARG A 45 -12.85 -3.35 -9.59
CA ARG A 45 -12.18 -4.65 -9.73
C ARG A 45 -10.80 -4.67 -9.07
N HIS A 46 -10.06 -3.57 -9.19
CA HIS A 46 -8.72 -3.44 -8.62
C HIS A 46 -8.82 -3.13 -7.13
N CYS A 47 -9.77 -2.28 -6.75
CA CYS A 47 -10.08 -2.00 -5.35
C CYS A 47 -10.38 -3.29 -4.57
N ARG A 48 -11.24 -4.17 -5.11
CA ARG A 48 -11.56 -5.46 -4.51
C ARG A 48 -10.35 -6.40 -4.42
N THR A 49 -9.49 -6.37 -5.44
CA THR A 49 -8.24 -7.16 -5.43
C THR A 49 -7.30 -6.68 -4.33
N SER A 50 -7.17 -5.36 -4.15
CA SER A 50 -6.37 -4.74 -3.10
C SER A 50 -6.91 -5.07 -1.71
N GLN A 51 -8.22 -4.96 -1.49
CA GLN A 51 -8.91 -5.31 -0.24
C GLN A 51 -8.65 -6.75 0.19
N LEU A 52 -8.77 -7.71 -0.74
CA LEU A 52 -8.50 -9.12 -0.46
C LEU A 52 -7.05 -9.35 0.01
N ARG A 53 -6.09 -8.62 -0.56
CA ARG A 53 -4.66 -8.74 -0.23
C ARG A 53 -4.30 -8.07 1.09
N LEU A 54 -5.04 -7.03 1.47
CA LEU A 54 -4.79 -6.22 2.68
C LEU A 54 -5.69 -6.62 3.85
N HIS A 55 -6.63 -7.54 3.63
CA HIS A 55 -7.58 -8.05 4.61
C HIS A 55 -8.47 -6.92 5.20
N CYS A 56 -8.92 -6.01 4.34
CA CYS A 56 -9.81 -4.88 4.67
C CYS A 56 -11.09 -4.83 3.83
#